data_AF-A0A960W7P4-F1
#
_entry.id   AF-A0A960W7P4-F1
#
_cell.length_a   1.000
_cell.length_b   1.000
_cell.length_c   1.000
_cell.angle_alpha   90.00
_cell.angle_beta   90.00
_cell.angle_gamma   90.00
#
_symmetry.space_group_name_H-M   'P 1'
#
loop_
_entity.id
_entity.type
_entity.pdbx_description
1 polymer ?
#
loop_
_entity_poly.entity_id
_entity_poly.type
_entity_poly.pdbx_seq_one_letter_code
_entity_poly.pdbx_strand_id
1 'polypeptide(L)'
;MRQIAAIATKTIVKSFHDRMFLGVSLAFLIVLPCLPVFLTGDGTPAGHIRLYMMYSLNLIIFFLSLIVIFQSSNALYEEIEQRHMYLLVTKPVPRWKIVVGHWAGMIAVAALLLAAAIILNLAGMKWIRERFDAVITPQQWQAIRAELFPARRSARPPEPDIQSAVHSEIARIRTENPSEKVDYKRVEKSVSQREFFKHNCVSARFKKVWEINGIRAVKGDSFQFKFTFFCSDIPKDGTARIRWIFGSPDTGQQIERIGDYSPGVAHTLHVPISVIGRQGDVSVTCINFDDEYLTLIFPSDNGIEILYSSGAYWINYAKGAVLILVQLAVLCGIGVFFSSFLSFPVACLMTLFVFGAGSHAGYLSDMLSRRGELPRFLESFVENPPETAVSVINKAAAAFVNCLPHFDRINPVLHIIDGRYIEWETLLFAGAVVIGIQLAAVLAIGGVFLAKKEIARVTV
;
A
#
# COMPACT_ATOMS: atom_id res chain seq x y z
N MET A 1 15.33 -30.90 -1.48
CA MET A 1 13.96 -30.83 -0.94
C MET A 1 13.80 -31.52 0.42
N ARG A 2 14.01 -32.85 0.57
CA ARG A 2 13.86 -33.55 1.88
C ARG A 2 14.61 -32.91 3.06
N GLN A 3 15.86 -32.49 2.85
CA GLN A 3 16.66 -31.83 3.89
C GLN A 3 16.06 -30.49 4.36
N ILE A 4 15.51 -29.69 3.44
CA ILE A 4 14.91 -28.38 3.74
C ILE A 4 13.62 -28.58 4.55
N ALA A 5 12.78 -29.54 4.13
CA ALA A 5 11.54 -29.87 4.82
C ALA A 5 11.80 -30.36 6.26
N ALA A 6 12.80 -31.22 6.47
CA ALA A 6 13.15 -31.69 7.82
C ALA A 6 13.58 -30.56 8.76
N ILE A 7 14.38 -29.61 8.26
CA ILE A 7 14.78 -28.42 9.03
C ILE A 7 13.55 -27.55 9.32
N ALA A 8 12.70 -27.30 8.34
CA ALA A 8 11.47 -26.54 8.52
C ALA A 8 10.56 -27.17 9.60
N THR A 9 10.35 -28.49 9.57
CA THR A 9 9.56 -29.19 10.60
C THR A 9 10.17 -29.04 11.99
N LYS A 10 11.50 -29.15 12.12
CA LYS A 10 12.21 -28.89 13.39
C LYS A 10 11.93 -27.47 13.88
N THR A 11 12.03 -26.47 13.00
CA THR A 11 11.77 -25.06 13.34
C THR A 11 10.34 -24.85 13.80
N ILE A 12 9.36 -25.44 13.12
CA ILE A 12 7.94 -25.38 13.50
C ILE A 12 7.75 -25.93 14.93
N VAL A 13 8.21 -27.16 15.18
CA VAL A 13 8.07 -27.79 16.49
C VAL A 13 8.76 -26.97 17.57
N LYS A 14 9.98 -26.48 17.32
CA LYS A 14 10.71 -25.62 18.26
C LYS A 14 9.91 -24.36 18.62
N SER A 15 9.30 -23.72 17.62
CA SER A 15 8.55 -22.47 17.81
C SER A 15 7.36 -22.67 18.74
N PHE A 16 6.64 -23.77 18.62
CA PHE A 16 5.53 -24.11 19.51
C PHE A 16 5.96 -24.40 20.96
N HIS A 17 7.24 -24.67 21.23
CA HIS A 17 7.74 -24.90 22.58
C HIS A 17 8.41 -23.65 23.20
N ASP A 18 8.60 -22.58 22.42
CA ASP A 18 9.16 -21.35 22.91
C ASP A 18 8.10 -20.57 23.73
N ARG A 19 8.39 -20.37 25.02
CA ARG A 19 7.50 -19.69 25.97
C ARG A 19 7.23 -18.25 25.56
N MET A 20 8.23 -17.55 25.00
CA MET A 20 8.08 -16.15 24.58
C MET A 20 7.13 -16.06 23.39
N PHE A 21 7.34 -16.92 22.39
CA PHE A 21 6.47 -17.04 21.21
C PHE A 21 5.02 -17.38 21.59
N LEU A 22 4.83 -18.37 22.46
CA LEU A 22 3.51 -18.77 22.92
C LEU A 22 2.80 -17.64 23.67
N GLY A 23 3.51 -16.92 24.54
CA GLY A 23 2.95 -15.79 25.29
C GLY A 23 2.42 -14.68 24.37
N VAL A 24 3.24 -14.24 23.40
CA VAL A 24 2.84 -13.20 22.44
C VAL A 24 1.71 -13.68 21.53
N SER A 25 1.79 -14.92 21.05
CA SER A 25 0.74 -15.51 20.20
C SER A 25 -0.59 -15.64 20.94
N LEU A 26 -0.57 -16.08 22.20
CA LEU A 26 -1.76 -16.19 23.03
C LEU A 26 -2.38 -14.82 23.33
N ALA A 27 -1.57 -13.83 23.71
CA ALA A 27 -2.04 -12.47 23.91
C ALA A 27 -2.71 -11.92 22.64
N PHE A 28 -2.09 -12.12 21.47
CA PHE A 28 -2.66 -11.75 20.19
C PHE A 28 -4.01 -12.44 19.90
N LEU A 29 -4.09 -13.76 20.12
CA LEU A 29 -5.30 -14.54 19.90
C LEU A 29 -6.44 -14.19 20.87
N ILE A 30 -6.13 -13.59 22.03
CA ILE A 30 -7.13 -13.07 22.98
C ILE A 30 -7.58 -11.65 22.60
N VAL A 31 -6.66 -10.78 22.19
CA VAL A 31 -6.97 -9.38 21.86
C VAL A 31 -7.94 -9.29 20.67
N LEU A 32 -7.72 -10.12 19.63
CA LEU A 32 -8.51 -10.08 18.40
C LEU A 32 -10.03 -10.32 18.61
N PRO A 33 -10.48 -11.37 19.33
CA PRO A 33 -11.90 -11.58 19.63
C PRO A 33 -12.47 -10.60 20.66
N CYS A 34 -11.64 -9.89 21.42
CA CYS A 34 -12.09 -8.83 22.33
C CYS A 34 -12.42 -7.51 21.62
N LEU A 35 -11.75 -7.20 20.50
CA LEU A 35 -11.98 -5.97 19.72
C LEU A 35 -13.44 -5.62 19.40
N PRO A 36 -14.31 -6.53 18.91
CA PRO A 36 -15.68 -6.16 18.54
C PRO A 36 -16.53 -5.76 19.75
N VAL A 37 -16.12 -6.11 20.98
CA VAL A 37 -16.82 -5.70 22.21
C VAL A 37 -16.42 -4.28 22.62
N PHE A 38 -15.16 -3.88 22.38
CA PHE A 38 -14.62 -2.59 22.79
C PHE A 38 -14.81 -1.47 21.75
N LEU A 39 -14.95 -1.82 20.47
CA LEU A 39 -15.11 -0.84 19.40
C LEU A 39 -16.59 -0.42 19.30
N THR A 40 -16.92 0.78 19.78
CA THR A 40 -18.24 1.38 19.56
C THR A 40 -18.21 2.19 18.27
N GLY A 41 -18.89 1.69 17.23
CA GLY A 41 -19.05 2.41 15.97
C GLY A 41 -20.03 3.59 16.06
N ASP A 42 -20.30 4.18 14.90
CA ASP A 42 -21.27 5.28 14.65
C ASP A 42 -22.76 4.89 14.86
N GLY A 43 -23.02 3.77 15.55
CA GLY A 43 -24.34 3.18 15.71
C GLY A 43 -24.85 2.42 14.47
N THR A 44 -24.19 2.54 13.32
CA THR A 44 -24.55 1.79 12.12
C THR A 44 -23.85 0.44 12.07
N PRO A 45 -24.51 -0.62 11.58
CA PRO A 45 -23.88 -1.94 11.41
C PRO A 45 -22.73 -1.89 10.40
N ALA A 46 -22.86 -1.08 9.34
CA ALA A 46 -21.86 -0.94 8.30
C ALA A 46 -20.60 -0.25 8.81
N GLY A 47 -20.76 0.87 9.51
CA GLY A 47 -19.65 1.58 10.16
C GLY A 47 -18.94 0.70 11.18
N HIS A 48 -19.69 -0.04 12.01
CA HIS A 48 -19.11 -0.95 13.00
C HIS A 48 -18.26 -2.06 12.34
N ILE A 49 -18.76 -2.72 11.28
CA ILE A 49 -18.01 -3.77 10.57
C ILE A 49 -16.76 -3.18 9.88
N ARG A 50 -16.86 -2.01 9.23
CA ARG A 50 -15.71 -1.33 8.60
C ARG A 50 -14.63 -1.00 9.63
N LEU A 51 -15.04 -0.43 10.76
CA LEU A 51 -14.14 -0.07 11.85
C LEU A 51 -13.45 -1.33 12.40
N TYR A 52 -14.23 -2.38 12.68
CA TYR A 52 -13.70 -3.67 13.12
C TYR A 52 -12.68 -4.24 12.14
N MET A 53 -12.99 -4.31 10.84
CA MET A 53 -12.07 -4.77 9.79
C MET A 53 -10.77 -3.98 9.80
N MET A 54 -10.86 -2.66 9.89
CA MET A 54 -9.70 -1.78 9.87
C MET A 54 -8.76 -2.04 11.04
N TYR A 55 -9.27 -2.06 12.26
CA TYR A 55 -8.44 -2.28 13.44
C TYR A 55 -7.92 -3.71 13.51
N SER A 56 -8.78 -4.70 13.25
CA SER A 56 -8.40 -6.11 13.33
C SER A 56 -7.32 -6.47 12.32
N LEU A 57 -7.42 -6.07 11.05
CA LEU A 57 -6.39 -6.36 10.05
C LEU A 57 -5.06 -5.66 10.36
N ASN A 58 -5.09 -4.40 10.83
CA ASN A 58 -3.87 -3.70 11.27
C ASN A 58 -3.20 -4.40 12.46
N LEU A 59 -3.98 -4.86 13.45
CA LEU A 59 -3.46 -5.59 14.59
C LEU A 59 -2.91 -6.96 14.19
N ILE A 60 -3.56 -7.67 13.26
CA ILE A 60 -3.02 -8.92 12.68
C ILE A 60 -1.65 -8.65 12.07
N ILE A 61 -1.52 -7.64 11.21
CA ILE A 61 -0.23 -7.30 10.58
C ILE A 61 0.82 -6.94 11.64
N PHE A 62 0.46 -6.11 12.62
CA PHE A 62 1.37 -5.66 13.68
C PHE A 62 1.89 -6.81 14.54
N PHE A 63 1.00 -7.62 15.11
CA PHE A 63 1.38 -8.72 15.99
C PHE A 63 2.10 -9.85 15.25
N LEU A 64 1.66 -10.23 14.05
CA LEU A 64 2.38 -11.24 13.27
C LEU A 64 3.77 -10.72 12.86
N SER A 65 3.90 -9.44 12.50
CA SER A 65 5.21 -8.85 12.21
C SER A 65 6.13 -8.90 13.43
N LEU A 66 5.61 -8.59 14.62
CA LEU A 66 6.36 -8.66 15.87
C LEU A 66 6.83 -10.09 16.18
N ILE A 67 5.93 -11.07 16.06
CA ILE A 67 6.24 -12.50 16.25
C ILE A 67 7.33 -12.93 15.27
N VAL A 68 7.18 -12.59 13.98
CA VAL A 68 8.16 -12.93 12.95
C VAL A 68 9.51 -12.26 13.22
N ILE A 69 9.54 -11.00 13.65
CA ILE A 69 10.78 -10.28 13.99
C ILE A 69 11.55 -11.04 15.09
N PHE A 70 10.89 -11.35 16.20
CA PHE A 70 11.53 -12.05 17.31
C PHE A 70 12.00 -13.45 16.92
N GLN A 71 11.14 -14.22 16.24
CA GLN A 71 11.43 -15.59 15.84
C GLN A 71 12.59 -15.65 14.83
N SER A 72 12.58 -14.79 13.82
CA SER A 72 13.63 -14.74 12.77
C SER A 72 14.97 -14.22 13.30
N SER A 73 14.92 -13.28 14.24
CA SER A 73 16.13 -12.75 14.90
C SER A 73 16.77 -13.76 15.85
N ASN A 74 15.99 -14.67 16.44
CA ASN A 74 16.51 -15.73 17.32
C ASN A 74 16.96 -16.99 16.55
N ALA A 75 16.42 -17.23 15.35
CA ALA A 75 16.54 -18.50 14.62
C ALA A 75 17.99 -18.99 14.45
N LEU A 76 18.90 -18.16 13.94
CA LEU A 76 20.30 -18.53 13.73
C LEU A 76 21.17 -18.27 14.95
N TYR A 77 20.86 -17.23 15.72
CA TYR A 77 21.60 -16.86 16.93
C TYR A 77 21.65 -18.02 17.92
N GLU A 78 20.49 -18.62 18.22
CA GLU A 78 20.39 -19.72 19.17
C GLU A 78 21.07 -21.00 18.67
N GLU A 79 21.05 -21.28 17.35
CA GLU A 79 21.77 -22.44 16.80
C GLU A 79 23.29 -22.29 16.87
N ILE A 80 23.80 -21.06 16.78
CA ILE A 80 25.22 -20.74 16.92
C ILE A 80 25.63 -20.82 18.40
N GLU A 81 24.87 -20.20 19.29
CA GLU A 81 25.19 -20.11 20.73
C GLU A 81 25.09 -21.47 21.42
N GLN A 82 24.05 -22.26 21.14
CA GLN A 82 23.85 -23.59 21.75
C GLN A 82 24.75 -24.69 21.15
N ARG A 83 25.71 -24.34 20.30
CA ARG A 83 26.62 -25.28 19.60
C ARG A 83 25.94 -26.36 18.75
N HIS A 84 24.63 -26.25 18.49
CA HIS A 84 23.92 -27.18 17.59
C HIS A 84 24.46 -27.12 16.16
N MET A 85 25.00 -25.98 15.75
CA MET A 85 25.64 -25.83 14.44
C MET A 85 26.83 -26.78 14.26
N TYR A 86 27.59 -27.10 15.32
CA TYR A 86 28.75 -28.02 15.23
C TYR A 86 28.35 -29.46 14.92
N LEU A 87 27.17 -29.90 15.36
CA LEU A 87 26.59 -31.22 15.03
C LEU A 87 25.99 -31.26 13.61
N LEU A 88 25.66 -30.11 13.04
CA LEU A 88 25.13 -29.98 11.67
C LEU A 88 26.25 -29.87 10.63
N VAL A 89 27.41 -29.30 10.99
CA VAL A 89 28.61 -29.18 10.13
C VAL A 89 29.21 -30.55 9.76
N THR A 90 28.98 -31.59 10.57
CA THR A 90 29.43 -32.96 10.28
C THR A 90 28.57 -33.65 9.21
N LYS A 91 27.38 -33.11 8.89
CA LYS A 91 26.54 -33.60 7.79
C LYS A 91 26.80 -32.75 6.54
N PRO A 92 26.84 -33.33 5.32
CA PRO A 92 27.09 -32.60 4.08
C PRO A 92 25.85 -31.80 3.65
N VAL A 93 25.44 -30.82 4.46
CA VAL A 93 24.33 -29.91 4.17
C VAL A 93 24.91 -28.53 3.89
N PRO A 94 24.73 -27.99 2.66
CA PRO A 94 25.16 -26.64 2.36
C PRO A 94 24.46 -25.63 3.28
N ARG A 95 25.22 -24.64 3.77
CA ARG A 95 24.75 -23.64 4.76
C ARG A 95 23.48 -22.90 4.29
N TRP A 96 23.35 -22.59 2.99
CA TRP A 96 22.15 -21.96 2.44
C TRP A 96 20.87 -22.78 2.63
N LYS A 97 20.94 -24.13 2.63
CA LYS A 97 19.77 -25.00 2.87
C LYS A 97 19.27 -24.90 4.32
N ILE A 98 20.16 -24.62 5.26
CA ILE A 98 19.80 -24.43 6.67
C ILE A 98 19.01 -23.13 6.83
N VAL A 99 19.50 -22.04 6.22
CA VAL A 99 18.85 -20.74 6.26
C VAL A 99 17.47 -20.80 5.59
N VAL A 100 17.38 -21.40 4.39
CA VAL A 100 16.10 -21.58 3.68
C VAL A 100 15.13 -22.49 4.45
N GLY A 101 15.63 -23.54 5.12
CA GLY A 101 14.80 -24.43 5.93
C GLY A 101 14.15 -23.71 7.11
N HIS A 102 14.94 -22.90 7.85
CA HIS A 102 14.41 -22.10 8.96
C HIS A 102 13.41 -21.06 8.47
N TRP A 103 13.74 -20.33 7.41
CA TRP A 103 12.86 -19.35 6.79
C TRP A 103 11.52 -19.97 6.38
N ALA A 104 11.54 -21.11 5.69
CA ALA A 104 10.32 -21.82 5.28
C ALA A 104 9.49 -22.31 6.48
N GLY A 105 10.15 -22.79 7.54
CA GLY A 105 9.48 -23.21 8.77
C GLY A 105 8.79 -22.05 9.49
N MET A 106 9.44 -20.89 9.59
CA MET A 106 8.86 -19.69 10.22
C MET A 106 7.69 -19.12 9.41
N ILE A 107 7.79 -19.13 8.08
CA ILE A 107 6.66 -18.73 7.21
C ILE A 107 5.49 -19.68 7.38
N ALA A 108 5.73 -20.99 7.50
CA ALA A 108 4.65 -21.95 7.74
C ALA A 108 3.93 -21.67 9.07
N VAL A 109 4.67 -21.33 10.14
CA VAL A 109 4.10 -20.89 11.42
C VAL A 109 3.30 -19.59 11.25
N ALA A 110 3.87 -18.59 10.57
CA ALA A 110 3.19 -17.33 10.30
C ALA A 110 1.91 -17.51 9.48
N ALA A 111 1.91 -18.40 8.47
CA ALA A 111 0.76 -18.74 7.67
C ALA A 111 -0.34 -19.42 8.51
N LEU A 112 0.03 -20.31 9.42
CA LEU A 112 -0.90 -20.97 10.34
C LEU A 112 -1.55 -19.96 11.30
N LEU A 113 -0.75 -19.07 11.89
CA LEU A 113 -1.26 -18.01 12.75
C LEU A 113 -2.15 -17.01 11.98
N LEU A 114 -1.78 -16.67 10.75
CA LEU A 114 -2.59 -15.82 9.88
C LEU A 114 -3.93 -16.48 9.55
N ALA A 115 -3.94 -17.77 9.22
CA ALA A 115 -5.17 -18.51 8.97
C ALA A 115 -6.08 -18.54 10.22
N ALA A 116 -5.52 -18.79 11.40
CA ALA A 116 -6.26 -18.72 12.65
C ALA A 116 -6.82 -17.32 12.92
N ALA A 117 -6.04 -16.27 12.68
CA ALA A 117 -6.46 -14.89 12.84
C ALA A 117 -7.59 -14.50 11.87
N ILE A 118 -7.55 -14.98 10.63
CA ILE A 118 -8.63 -14.80 9.64
C ILE A 118 -9.91 -15.48 10.11
N ILE A 119 -9.83 -16.71 10.61
CA ILE A 119 -10.99 -17.43 11.15
C ILE A 119 -11.61 -16.64 12.31
N LEU A 120 -10.78 -16.14 13.24
CA LEU A 120 -11.26 -15.29 14.33
C LEU A 120 -11.87 -13.98 13.83
N ASN A 121 -11.31 -13.39 12.77
CA ASN A 121 -11.85 -12.19 12.16
C ASN A 121 -13.25 -12.40 11.57
N LEU A 122 -13.44 -13.51 10.86
CA LEU A 122 -14.73 -13.92 10.31
C LEU A 122 -15.73 -14.23 11.43
N ALA A 123 -15.28 -14.85 12.52
CA ALA A 123 -16.11 -15.09 13.70
C ALA A 123 -16.54 -13.77 14.37
N GLY A 124 -15.64 -12.78 14.49
CA GLY A 124 -15.96 -11.45 15.00
C GLY A 124 -16.99 -10.72 14.14
N MET A 125 -16.88 -10.80 12.81
CA MET A 125 -17.90 -10.25 11.90
C MET A 125 -19.26 -10.92 12.07
N LYS A 126 -19.26 -12.25 12.19
CA LYS A 126 -20.48 -13.01 12.43
C LYS A 126 -21.14 -12.60 13.75
N TRP A 127 -20.35 -12.44 14.80
CA TRP A 127 -20.84 -11.98 16.10
C TRP A 127 -21.43 -10.57 16.05
N ILE A 128 -20.79 -9.62 15.36
CA ILE A 128 -21.33 -8.27 15.15
C ILE A 128 -22.67 -8.37 14.43
N ARG A 129 -22.76 -9.16 13.36
CA ARG A 129 -24.01 -9.35 12.61
C ARG A 129 -25.14 -9.87 13.52
N GLU A 130 -24.90 -10.93 14.28
CA GLU A 130 -25.89 -11.54 15.17
C GLU A 130 -26.40 -10.54 16.23
N ARG A 131 -25.54 -9.62 16.69
CA ARG A 131 -25.94 -8.56 17.63
C ARG A 131 -26.91 -7.54 17.03
N PHE A 132 -26.79 -7.25 15.74
CA PHE A 132 -27.65 -6.29 15.03
C PHE A 132 -28.89 -6.95 14.38
N ASP A 133 -28.96 -8.28 14.33
CA ASP A 133 -30.11 -9.01 13.76
C ASP A 133 -31.43 -8.73 14.51
N ALA A 134 -31.38 -8.32 15.77
CA ALA A 134 -32.57 -7.90 16.53
C ALA A 134 -33.15 -6.53 16.08
N VAL A 135 -32.35 -5.72 15.37
CA VAL A 135 -32.69 -4.33 15.00
C VAL A 135 -32.94 -4.20 13.49
N ILE A 136 -32.41 -5.12 12.67
CA ILE A 136 -32.29 -4.94 11.22
C ILE A 136 -33.02 -6.04 10.45
N THR A 137 -33.79 -5.65 9.44
CA THR A 137 -34.52 -6.57 8.56
C THR A 137 -33.58 -7.26 7.55
N PRO A 138 -33.86 -8.51 7.10
CA PRO A 138 -33.03 -9.18 6.10
C PRO A 138 -32.76 -8.41 4.80
N GLN A 139 -33.71 -7.57 4.35
CA GLN A 139 -33.53 -6.72 3.17
C GLN A 139 -32.51 -5.60 3.39
N GLN A 140 -32.52 -4.96 4.57
CA GLN A 140 -31.53 -3.94 4.94
C GLN A 140 -30.12 -4.55 5.00
N TRP A 141 -30.01 -5.79 5.50
CA TRP A 141 -28.75 -6.53 5.48
C TRP A 141 -28.23 -6.80 4.07
N GLN A 142 -29.09 -7.03 3.08
CA GLN A 142 -28.66 -7.19 1.69
C GLN A 142 -28.05 -5.89 1.14
N ALA A 143 -28.66 -4.74 1.45
CA ALA A 143 -28.11 -3.44 1.07
C ALA A 143 -26.75 -3.17 1.74
N ILE A 144 -26.64 -3.41 3.05
CA ILE A 144 -25.38 -3.30 3.81
C ILE A 144 -24.31 -4.23 3.24
N ARG A 145 -24.67 -5.47 2.90
CA ARG A 145 -23.75 -6.45 2.31
C ARG A 145 -23.20 -5.98 0.96
N ALA A 146 -24.05 -5.41 0.12
CA ALA A 146 -23.66 -4.86 -1.18
C ALA A 146 -22.73 -3.63 -1.03
N GLU A 147 -22.89 -2.88 0.06
CA GLU A 147 -22.05 -1.73 0.39
C GLU A 147 -20.70 -2.12 1.01
N LEU A 148 -20.67 -3.12 1.87
CA LEU A 148 -19.50 -3.54 2.65
C LEU A 148 -18.55 -4.48 1.91
N PHE A 149 -19.09 -5.37 1.09
CA PHE A 149 -18.29 -6.40 0.43
C PHE A 149 -18.27 -6.29 -1.10
N PRO A 150 -18.00 -5.10 -1.68
CA PRO A 150 -17.75 -4.99 -3.10
C PRO A 150 -16.28 -5.29 -3.41
N ALA A 151 -15.98 -5.77 -4.62
CA ALA A 151 -14.61 -5.80 -5.14
C ALA A 151 -14.57 -4.98 -6.42
N ARG A 152 -14.30 -3.69 -6.25
CA ARG A 152 -14.37 -2.65 -7.28
C ARG A 152 -12.99 -2.39 -7.86
N ARG A 153 -12.87 -2.51 -9.17
CA ARG A 153 -11.70 -1.98 -9.88
C ARG A 153 -11.81 -0.47 -10.00
N SER A 154 -10.65 0.17 -10.07
CA SER A 154 -10.53 1.60 -10.30
C SER A 154 -10.13 1.84 -11.74
N ALA A 155 -10.83 2.75 -12.42
CA ALA A 155 -10.40 3.35 -13.67
C ALA A 155 -10.24 4.85 -13.46
N ARG A 156 -9.09 5.37 -13.87
CA ARG A 156 -8.72 6.78 -13.75
C ARG A 156 -8.46 7.36 -15.14
N PRO A 157 -8.65 8.67 -15.32
CA PRO A 157 -8.15 9.33 -16.51
C PRO A 157 -6.64 9.09 -16.66
N PRO A 158 -6.12 8.99 -17.90
CA PRO A 158 -4.68 8.93 -18.10
C PRO A 158 -4.02 10.19 -17.52
N GLU A 159 -2.96 9.99 -16.72
CA GLU A 159 -2.20 11.11 -16.18
C GLU A 159 -1.59 11.93 -17.33
N PRO A 160 -1.81 13.25 -17.36
CA PRO A 160 -1.19 14.08 -18.38
C PRO A 160 0.31 14.16 -18.12
N ASP A 161 1.12 13.88 -19.13
CA ASP A 161 2.57 14.02 -19.05
C ASP A 161 2.97 15.50 -19.11
N ILE A 162 2.93 16.14 -17.93
CA ILE A 162 3.29 17.54 -17.77
C ILE A 162 4.78 17.76 -18.07
N GLN A 163 5.65 16.80 -17.73
CA GLN A 163 7.10 16.98 -17.89
C GLN A 163 7.51 17.02 -19.36
N SER A 164 7.02 16.09 -20.19
CA SER A 164 7.32 16.14 -21.62
C SER A 164 6.71 17.37 -22.30
N ALA A 165 5.49 17.76 -21.90
CA ALA A 165 4.87 18.99 -22.37
C ALA A 165 5.71 20.22 -22.04
N VAL A 166 6.18 20.35 -20.79
CA VAL A 166 7.08 21.42 -20.34
C VAL A 166 8.40 21.40 -21.10
N HIS A 167 9.05 20.24 -21.25
CA HIS A 167 10.29 20.12 -22.02
C HIS A 167 10.12 20.55 -23.48
N SER A 168 9.03 20.14 -24.13
CA SER A 168 8.75 20.50 -25.52
C SER A 168 8.49 22.00 -25.69
N GLU A 169 7.77 22.61 -24.75
CA GLU A 169 7.48 24.04 -24.74
C GLU A 169 8.75 24.86 -24.50
N ILE A 170 9.60 24.45 -23.55
CA ILE A 170 10.89 25.09 -23.29
C ILE A 170 11.81 24.96 -24.50
N ALA A 171 11.86 23.80 -25.15
CA ALA A 171 12.65 23.60 -26.36
C ALA A 171 12.21 24.55 -27.49
N ARG A 172 10.88 24.75 -27.63
CA ARG A 172 10.33 25.73 -28.57
C ARG A 172 10.75 27.16 -28.21
N ILE A 173 10.58 27.58 -26.95
CA ILE A 173 10.95 28.92 -26.47
C ILE A 173 12.46 29.18 -26.68
N ARG A 174 13.30 28.17 -26.45
CA ARG A 174 14.76 28.25 -26.64
C ARG A 174 15.15 28.45 -28.11
N THR A 175 14.38 27.85 -29.01
CA THR A 175 14.58 27.99 -30.46
C THR A 175 14.10 29.35 -30.97
N GLU A 176 12.97 29.83 -30.45
CA GLU A 176 12.35 31.12 -30.83
C GLU A 176 13.10 32.33 -30.24
N ASN A 177 13.65 32.21 -29.03
CA ASN A 177 14.37 33.28 -28.35
C ASN A 177 15.71 32.78 -27.74
N PRO A 178 16.80 32.73 -28.53
CA PRO A 178 18.11 32.23 -28.10
C PRO A 178 18.88 33.13 -27.11
N SER A 179 18.19 34.04 -26.41
CA SER A 179 18.84 35.03 -25.55
C SER A 179 19.41 34.38 -24.28
N GLU A 180 20.67 34.68 -24.00
CA GLU A 180 21.44 34.18 -22.84
C GLU A 180 20.94 34.77 -21.50
N LYS A 181 20.14 35.85 -21.55
CA LYS A 181 19.60 36.54 -20.37
C LYS A 181 18.28 35.95 -19.83
N VAL A 182 17.75 34.90 -20.46
CA VAL A 182 16.50 34.26 -20.02
C VAL A 182 16.81 33.29 -18.88
N ASP A 183 16.19 33.51 -17.72
CA ASP A 183 16.22 32.54 -16.63
C ASP A 183 15.26 31.37 -16.95
N TYR A 184 15.81 30.36 -17.61
CA TYR A 184 15.06 29.17 -18.02
C TYR A 184 14.47 28.38 -16.84
N LYS A 185 15.04 28.47 -15.62
CA LYS A 185 14.44 27.82 -14.43
C LYS A 185 13.12 28.50 -14.04
N ARG A 186 13.05 29.83 -14.15
CA ARG A 186 11.81 30.58 -13.89
C ARG A 186 10.75 30.33 -14.97
N VAL A 187 11.17 30.21 -16.24
CA VAL A 187 10.29 29.87 -17.36
C VAL A 187 9.76 28.43 -17.21
N GLU A 188 10.60 27.49 -16.83
CA GLU A 188 10.17 26.11 -16.57
C GLU A 188 9.09 26.05 -15.49
N LYS A 189 9.29 26.78 -14.39
CA LYS A 189 8.30 26.85 -13.31
C LYS A 189 6.98 27.45 -13.79
N SER A 190 7.00 28.51 -14.61
CA SER A 190 5.76 29.14 -15.10
C SER A 190 5.03 28.29 -16.12
N VAL A 191 5.76 27.63 -17.03
CA VAL A 191 5.18 26.68 -18.00
C VAL A 191 4.59 25.48 -17.28
N SER A 192 5.30 24.91 -16.31
CA SER A 192 4.81 23.79 -15.49
C SER A 192 3.53 24.15 -14.73
N GLN A 193 3.48 25.33 -14.11
CA GLN A 193 2.26 25.83 -13.47
C GLN A 193 1.11 25.97 -14.47
N ARG A 194 1.36 26.52 -15.67
CA ARG A 194 0.33 26.70 -16.70
C ARG A 194 -0.25 25.36 -17.16
N GLU A 195 0.60 24.38 -17.45
CA GLU A 195 0.15 23.04 -17.83
C GLU A 195 -0.60 22.37 -16.67
N PHE A 196 -0.14 22.53 -15.43
CA PHE A 196 -0.89 22.07 -14.25
C PHE A 196 -2.31 22.67 -14.21
N PHE A 197 -2.46 24.00 -14.34
CA PHE A 197 -3.79 24.65 -14.34
C PHE A 197 -4.66 24.16 -15.50
N LYS A 198 -4.11 24.03 -16.70
CA LYS A 198 -4.83 23.56 -17.88
C LYS A 198 -5.36 22.13 -17.73
N HIS A 199 -4.62 21.26 -17.06
CA HIS A 199 -4.98 19.86 -16.89
C HIS A 199 -5.86 19.60 -15.67
N ASN A 200 -5.62 20.30 -14.57
CA ASN A 200 -6.22 20.01 -13.28
C ASN A 200 -7.32 21.00 -12.87
N CYS A 201 -7.51 22.11 -13.58
CA CYS A 201 -8.48 23.14 -13.19
C CYS A 201 -9.64 23.30 -14.18
N VAL A 202 -10.81 23.64 -13.63
CA VAL A 202 -12.02 23.98 -14.38
C VAL A 202 -12.48 25.36 -13.93
N SER A 203 -12.13 26.37 -14.74
CA SER A 203 -12.56 27.75 -14.52
C SER A 203 -14.08 27.88 -14.59
N ALA A 204 -14.61 28.92 -13.97
CA ALA A 204 -16.04 29.19 -13.96
C ALA A 204 -16.65 29.26 -15.36
N ARG A 205 -17.81 28.62 -15.55
CA ARG A 205 -18.52 28.47 -16.84
C ARG A 205 -17.78 27.67 -17.92
N PHE A 206 -16.56 27.20 -17.65
CA PHE A 206 -15.87 26.29 -18.56
C PHE A 206 -16.24 24.83 -18.26
N LYS A 207 -15.99 24.00 -19.27
CA LYS A 207 -16.12 22.54 -19.16
C LYS A 207 -14.78 21.86 -19.36
N LYS A 208 -14.60 20.74 -18.68
CA LYS A 208 -13.45 19.85 -18.83
C LYS A 208 -13.96 18.44 -19.08
N VAL A 209 -13.33 17.76 -20.04
CA VAL A 209 -13.65 16.37 -20.39
C VAL A 209 -12.47 15.50 -20.02
N TRP A 210 -12.75 14.39 -19.35
CA TRP A 210 -11.81 13.30 -19.12
C TRP A 210 -12.31 12.07 -19.85
N GLU A 211 -11.42 11.44 -20.62
CA GLU A 211 -11.67 10.16 -21.25
C GLU A 211 -11.07 9.07 -20.38
N ILE A 212 -11.93 8.19 -19.87
CA ILE A 212 -11.54 7.09 -19.00
C ILE A 212 -11.71 5.80 -19.79
N ASN A 213 -10.58 5.10 -19.98
CA ASN A 213 -10.51 3.88 -20.76
C ASN A 213 -10.23 2.67 -19.86
N GLY A 214 -10.43 1.47 -20.42
CA GLY A 214 -10.04 0.22 -19.75
C GLY A 214 -11.07 -0.30 -18.75
N ILE A 215 -12.32 0.18 -18.79
CA ILE A 215 -13.40 -0.35 -17.96
C ILE A 215 -13.86 -1.67 -18.56
N ARG A 216 -13.48 -2.80 -17.95
CA ARG A 216 -13.78 -4.15 -18.47
C ARG A 216 -14.55 -4.97 -17.46
N ALA A 217 -15.46 -5.82 -17.95
CA ALA A 217 -16.19 -6.81 -17.14
C ALA A 217 -16.91 -6.19 -15.93
N VAL A 218 -17.69 -5.14 -16.17
CA VAL A 218 -18.52 -4.49 -15.15
C VAL A 218 -19.68 -5.41 -14.76
N LYS A 219 -19.84 -5.65 -13.46
CA LYS A 219 -20.98 -6.37 -12.88
C LYS A 219 -21.92 -5.40 -12.16
N GLY A 220 -23.22 -5.66 -12.23
CA GLY A 220 -24.28 -4.87 -11.58
C GLY A 220 -24.96 -3.93 -12.56
N ASP A 221 -25.71 -2.96 -12.01
CA ASP A 221 -26.53 -2.00 -12.79
C ASP A 221 -25.91 -0.59 -12.83
N SER A 222 -25.02 -0.28 -11.89
CA SER A 222 -24.35 1.02 -11.77
C SER A 222 -22.89 0.89 -11.33
N PHE A 223 -22.09 1.89 -11.67
CA PHE A 223 -20.76 2.11 -11.10
C PHE A 223 -20.77 3.35 -10.20
N GLN A 224 -19.75 3.46 -9.35
CA GLN A 224 -19.54 4.63 -8.50
C GLN A 224 -18.54 5.57 -9.15
N PHE A 225 -18.93 6.82 -9.32
CA PHE A 225 -18.05 7.91 -9.72
C PHE A 225 -17.64 8.68 -8.47
N LYS A 226 -16.36 8.58 -8.10
CA LYS A 226 -15.78 9.29 -6.97
C LYS A 226 -15.01 10.50 -7.46
N PHE A 227 -15.22 11.66 -6.85
CA PHE A 227 -14.46 12.86 -7.17
C PHE A 227 -14.15 13.68 -5.92
N THR A 228 -12.98 14.32 -5.94
CA THR A 228 -12.53 15.26 -4.92
C THR A 228 -12.02 16.50 -5.64
N PHE A 229 -12.43 17.67 -5.17
CA PHE A 229 -12.01 18.93 -5.74
C PHE A 229 -11.77 19.96 -4.64
N PHE A 230 -10.97 20.96 -4.97
CA PHE A 230 -10.74 22.14 -4.17
C PHE A 230 -11.21 23.36 -4.96
N CYS A 231 -11.43 24.47 -4.27
CA CYS A 231 -11.72 25.75 -4.91
C CYS A 231 -10.53 26.68 -4.78
N SER A 232 -10.42 27.64 -5.71
CA SER A 232 -9.44 28.73 -5.64
C SER A 232 -9.61 29.61 -4.40
N ASP A 233 -10.83 29.69 -3.88
CA ASP A 233 -11.19 30.38 -2.64
C ASP A 233 -12.33 29.64 -1.93
N ILE A 234 -12.65 30.02 -0.69
CA ILE A 234 -13.74 29.41 0.10
C ILE A 234 -15.09 29.91 -0.45
N PRO A 235 -15.98 29.01 -0.93
CA PRO A 235 -17.32 29.41 -1.37
C PRO A 235 -18.14 29.98 -0.22
N LYS A 236 -18.96 31.01 -0.46
CA LYS A 236 -19.75 31.64 0.63
C LYS A 236 -20.75 30.68 1.26
N ASP A 237 -21.39 29.84 0.44
CA ASP A 237 -22.33 28.81 0.88
C ASP A 237 -21.62 27.49 1.27
N GLY A 238 -20.27 27.48 1.27
CA GLY A 238 -19.46 26.32 1.57
C GLY A 238 -19.53 25.19 0.53
N THR A 239 -20.27 25.39 -0.56
CA THR A 239 -20.44 24.41 -1.65
C THR A 239 -20.25 25.08 -3.00
N ALA A 240 -19.85 24.28 -4.00
CA ALA A 240 -19.75 24.70 -5.39
C ALA A 240 -20.74 23.89 -6.24
N ARG A 241 -21.42 24.57 -7.16
CA ARG A 241 -22.40 23.94 -8.05
C ARG A 241 -21.73 23.32 -9.27
N ILE A 242 -21.79 21.99 -9.38
CA ILE A 242 -21.12 21.24 -10.45
C ILE A 242 -22.14 20.45 -11.25
N ARG A 243 -22.03 20.51 -12.58
CA ARG A 243 -22.73 19.62 -13.50
C ARG A 243 -21.78 18.58 -14.06
N TRP A 244 -22.13 17.32 -13.84
CA TRP A 244 -21.46 16.16 -14.40
C TRP A 244 -22.28 15.59 -15.54
N ILE A 245 -21.61 15.28 -16.66
CA ILE A 245 -22.21 14.58 -17.80
C ILE A 245 -21.39 13.33 -18.06
N PHE A 246 -22.05 12.18 -18.08
CA PHE A 246 -21.46 10.88 -18.34
C PHE A 246 -22.00 10.33 -19.65
N GLY A 247 -21.12 9.84 -20.52
CA GLY A 247 -21.52 9.20 -21.77
C GLY A 247 -20.32 8.67 -22.53
N SER A 248 -20.55 7.84 -23.54
CA SER A 248 -19.55 7.53 -24.56
C SER A 248 -19.97 8.18 -25.87
N PRO A 249 -19.03 8.67 -26.70
CA PRO A 249 -19.31 9.12 -28.06
C PRO A 249 -20.05 8.05 -28.88
N ASP A 250 -19.84 6.77 -28.58
CA ASP A 250 -20.33 5.64 -29.36
C ASP A 250 -21.78 5.23 -29.06
N THR A 251 -22.24 5.36 -27.81
CA THR A 251 -23.59 4.93 -27.39
C THR A 251 -24.64 6.03 -27.53
N GLY A 252 -24.23 7.30 -27.59
CA GLY A 252 -25.14 8.46 -27.67
C GLY A 252 -26.01 8.69 -26.43
N GLN A 253 -25.96 7.79 -25.43
CA GLN A 253 -26.61 8.00 -24.13
C GLN A 253 -25.74 8.89 -23.26
N GLN A 254 -26.34 9.99 -22.78
CA GLN A 254 -25.75 10.88 -21.80
C GLN A 254 -26.61 10.93 -20.55
N ILE A 255 -25.97 10.85 -19.39
CA ILE A 255 -26.60 11.01 -18.10
C ILE A 255 -26.02 12.24 -17.44
N GLU A 256 -26.89 13.16 -17.05
CA GLU A 256 -26.51 14.36 -16.32
C GLU A 256 -26.78 14.21 -14.83
N ARG A 257 -25.88 14.77 -14.03
CA ARG A 257 -26.01 14.93 -12.58
C ARG A 257 -25.61 16.35 -12.22
N ILE A 258 -26.52 17.07 -11.57
CA ILE A 258 -26.28 18.42 -11.07
C ILE A 258 -26.39 18.36 -9.56
N GLY A 259 -25.44 18.96 -8.87
CA GLY A 259 -25.47 19.03 -7.41
C GLY A 259 -24.55 20.12 -6.89
N ASP A 260 -24.78 20.45 -5.62
CA ASP A 260 -23.95 21.36 -4.84
C ASP A 260 -23.05 20.50 -3.95
N TYR A 261 -21.74 20.69 -4.07
CA TYR A 261 -20.75 19.81 -3.44
C TYR A 261 -19.76 20.60 -2.59
N SER A 262 -19.38 20.07 -1.43
CA SER A 262 -18.39 20.71 -0.55
C SER A 262 -16.95 20.46 -1.03
N PRO A 263 -16.10 21.50 -1.14
CA PRO A 263 -14.68 21.33 -1.47
C PRO A 263 -13.92 20.55 -0.40
N GLY A 264 -12.85 19.86 -0.79
CA GLY A 264 -11.95 19.13 0.11
C GLY A 264 -12.48 17.80 0.65
N VAL A 265 -13.72 17.42 0.29
CA VAL A 265 -14.34 16.15 0.66
C VAL A 265 -14.54 15.29 -0.58
N ALA A 266 -14.37 13.98 -0.44
CA ALA A 266 -14.63 13.04 -1.52
C ALA A 266 -16.13 12.76 -1.66
N HIS A 267 -16.69 13.05 -2.82
CA HIS A 267 -18.09 12.79 -3.17
C HIS A 267 -18.21 11.54 -4.03
N THR A 268 -19.34 10.84 -3.92
CA THR A 268 -19.62 9.63 -4.71
C THR A 268 -20.99 9.73 -5.38
N LEU A 269 -21.04 9.51 -6.69
CA LEU A 269 -22.26 9.44 -7.48
C LEU A 269 -22.46 8.03 -8.03
N HIS A 270 -23.70 7.56 -8.07
CA HIS A 270 -24.06 6.30 -8.71
C HIS A 270 -24.54 6.56 -10.14
N VAL A 271 -23.83 5.98 -11.11
CA VAL A 271 -24.09 6.18 -12.54
C VAL A 271 -24.41 4.83 -13.19
N PRO A 272 -25.54 4.72 -13.92
CA PRO A 272 -25.88 3.51 -14.66
C PRO A 272 -24.79 3.08 -15.65
N ILE A 273 -24.59 1.78 -15.81
CA ILE A 273 -23.57 1.21 -16.72
C ILE A 273 -23.89 1.47 -18.20
N SER A 274 -25.11 1.90 -18.53
CA SER A 274 -25.53 2.16 -19.91
C SER A 274 -24.75 3.29 -20.60
N VAL A 275 -24.05 4.14 -19.83
CA VAL A 275 -23.17 5.19 -20.36
C VAL A 275 -21.81 4.68 -20.84
N ILE A 276 -21.45 3.43 -20.50
CA ILE A 276 -20.17 2.84 -20.88
C ILE A 276 -20.24 2.42 -22.35
N GLY A 277 -19.27 2.88 -23.14
CA GLY A 277 -19.15 2.51 -24.54
C GLY A 277 -18.79 1.03 -24.73
N ARG A 278 -18.93 0.55 -25.98
CA ARG A 278 -18.69 -0.88 -26.29
C ARG A 278 -17.26 -1.33 -26.03
N GLN A 279 -16.31 -0.40 -26.05
CA GLN A 279 -14.89 -0.68 -25.82
C GLN A 279 -14.48 -0.53 -24.34
N GLY A 280 -15.42 -0.15 -23.45
CA GLY A 280 -15.11 0.11 -22.05
C GLY A 280 -14.58 1.52 -21.80
N ASP A 281 -15.00 2.47 -22.63
CA ASP A 281 -14.68 3.88 -22.59
C ASP A 281 -15.85 4.68 -21.98
N VAL A 282 -15.51 5.68 -21.17
CA VAL A 282 -16.47 6.65 -20.61
C VAL A 282 -15.86 8.04 -20.70
N SER A 283 -16.57 8.96 -21.35
CA SER A 283 -16.30 10.38 -21.24
C SER A 283 -17.02 10.96 -20.02
N VAL A 284 -16.26 11.63 -19.17
CA VAL A 284 -16.76 12.35 -18.00
C VAL A 284 -16.54 13.84 -18.27
N THR A 285 -17.62 14.62 -18.31
CA THR A 285 -17.54 16.07 -18.46
C THR A 285 -17.93 16.75 -17.16
N CYS A 286 -17.05 17.58 -16.62
CA CYS A 286 -17.38 18.54 -15.58
C CYS A 286 -17.68 19.89 -16.22
N ILE A 287 -18.77 20.53 -15.81
CA ILE A 287 -19.06 21.91 -16.12
C ILE A 287 -19.21 22.65 -14.80
N ASN A 288 -18.41 23.70 -14.65
CA ASN A 288 -18.47 24.56 -13.48
C ASN A 288 -19.65 25.54 -13.62
N PHE A 289 -20.73 25.27 -12.90
CA PHE A 289 -21.95 26.08 -12.90
C PHE A 289 -22.00 27.08 -11.75
N ASP A 290 -20.92 27.20 -11.00
CA ASP A 290 -20.83 28.07 -9.84
C ASP A 290 -21.04 29.54 -10.20
N ASP A 291 -21.86 30.23 -9.41
CA ASP A 291 -22.22 31.63 -9.65
C ASP A 291 -21.18 32.60 -9.05
N GLU A 292 -20.26 32.11 -8.20
CA GLU A 292 -19.20 32.91 -7.56
C GLU A 292 -17.92 32.99 -8.40
N TYR A 293 -17.93 32.43 -9.60
CA TYR A 293 -16.80 32.38 -10.52
C TYR A 293 -15.53 31.71 -9.97
N LEU A 294 -15.67 30.81 -9.00
CA LEU A 294 -14.56 30.07 -8.41
C LEU A 294 -13.99 29.05 -9.39
N THR A 295 -12.67 28.86 -9.38
CA THR A 295 -12.02 27.81 -10.17
C THR A 295 -11.98 26.51 -9.38
N LEU A 296 -12.49 25.43 -9.97
CA LEU A 296 -12.42 24.09 -9.38
C LEU A 296 -11.06 23.47 -9.70
N ILE A 297 -10.41 22.87 -8.71
CA ILE A 297 -9.09 22.26 -8.81
C ILE A 297 -9.23 20.78 -8.46
N PHE A 298 -9.00 19.92 -9.44
CA PHE A 298 -9.00 18.47 -9.30
C PHE A 298 -7.56 17.97 -9.17
N PRO A 299 -7.16 17.37 -8.03
CA PRO A 299 -5.82 16.80 -7.88
C PRO A 299 -5.53 15.74 -8.95
N SER A 300 -4.30 15.69 -9.46
CA SER A 300 -3.88 14.67 -10.44
C SER A 300 -4.05 13.25 -9.93
N ASP A 301 -3.71 13.02 -8.66
CA ASP A 301 -3.55 11.66 -8.13
C ASP A 301 -4.89 11.04 -7.71
N ASN A 302 -5.83 11.84 -7.21
CA ASN A 302 -7.09 11.38 -6.59
C ASN A 302 -8.30 12.28 -6.91
N GLY A 303 -8.22 13.13 -7.93
CA GLY A 303 -9.28 14.07 -8.28
C GLY A 303 -10.54 13.39 -8.81
N ILE A 304 -10.39 12.41 -9.70
CA ILE A 304 -11.52 11.71 -10.34
C ILE A 304 -11.22 10.23 -10.48
N GLU A 305 -12.19 9.37 -10.15
CA GLU A 305 -12.06 7.93 -10.16
C GLU A 305 -13.40 7.22 -10.44
N ILE A 306 -13.41 6.25 -11.35
CA ILE A 306 -14.54 5.35 -11.57
C ILE A 306 -14.28 4.02 -10.85
N LEU A 307 -15.17 3.65 -9.95
CA LEU A 307 -15.14 2.41 -9.18
C LEU A 307 -16.26 1.48 -9.66
N TYR A 308 -15.89 0.36 -10.29
CA TYR A 308 -16.85 -0.58 -10.88
C TYR A 308 -16.63 -2.00 -10.37
N SER A 309 -17.73 -2.70 -10.05
CA SER A 309 -17.66 -4.05 -9.48
C SER A 309 -17.17 -5.05 -10.53
N SER A 310 -16.10 -5.80 -10.23
CA SER A 310 -15.49 -6.74 -11.18
C SER A 310 -15.14 -8.11 -10.54
N GLY A 311 -15.12 -8.22 -9.20
CA GLY A 311 -14.71 -9.44 -8.51
C GLY A 311 -15.61 -9.88 -7.35
N ALA A 312 -15.25 -11.01 -6.75
CA ALA A 312 -15.82 -11.46 -5.47
C ALA A 312 -14.94 -10.96 -4.31
N TYR A 313 -15.57 -10.32 -3.32
CA TYR A 313 -14.88 -9.78 -2.15
C TYR A 313 -14.05 -10.81 -1.39
N TRP A 314 -14.57 -12.02 -1.18
CA TRP A 314 -13.85 -13.04 -0.41
C TRP A 314 -12.59 -13.55 -1.10
N ILE A 315 -12.57 -13.59 -2.44
CA ILE A 315 -11.35 -13.88 -3.20
C ILE A 315 -10.36 -12.73 -2.99
N ASN A 316 -10.84 -11.49 -3.00
CA ASN A 316 -10.01 -10.31 -2.73
C ASN A 316 -9.44 -10.30 -1.31
N TYR A 317 -10.24 -10.70 -0.31
CA TYR A 317 -9.80 -10.86 1.06
C TYR A 317 -8.70 -11.92 1.17
N ALA A 318 -8.85 -13.06 0.50
CA ALA A 318 -7.81 -14.10 0.44
C ALA A 318 -6.53 -13.61 -0.25
N LYS A 319 -6.64 -12.82 -1.34
CA LYS A 319 -5.51 -12.15 -1.97
C LYS A 319 -4.78 -11.22 -1.00
N GLY A 320 -5.52 -10.45 -0.20
CA GLY A 320 -4.94 -9.63 0.85
C GLY A 320 -4.20 -10.45 1.91
N ALA A 321 -4.77 -11.58 2.35
CA ALA A 321 -4.06 -12.50 3.25
C ALA A 321 -2.74 -13.01 2.65
N VAL A 322 -2.70 -13.31 1.35
CA VAL A 322 -1.46 -13.67 0.65
C VAL A 322 -0.46 -12.50 0.65
N LEU A 323 -0.90 -11.26 0.41
CA LEU A 323 -0.02 -10.09 0.49
C LEU A 323 0.57 -9.88 1.89
N ILE A 324 -0.24 -10.07 2.96
CA ILE A 324 0.26 -10.06 4.34
C ILE A 324 1.33 -11.14 4.51
N LEU A 325 1.09 -12.36 4.02
CA LEU A 325 2.06 -13.45 4.12
C LEU A 325 3.36 -13.15 3.36
N VAL A 326 3.28 -12.53 2.17
CA VAL A 326 4.45 -12.08 1.40
C VAL A 326 5.25 -11.05 2.20
N GLN A 327 4.59 -10.06 2.82
CA GLN A 327 5.23 -9.08 3.69
C GLN A 327 5.95 -9.75 4.88
N LEU A 328 5.29 -10.70 5.55
CA LEU A 328 5.89 -11.45 6.66
C LEU A 328 7.07 -12.32 6.20
N ALA A 329 7.01 -12.90 5.01
CA ALA A 329 8.08 -13.69 4.44
C ALA A 329 9.36 -12.87 4.22
N VAL A 330 9.21 -11.63 3.77
CA VAL A 330 10.31 -10.69 3.51
C VAL A 330 10.91 -10.22 4.82
N LEU A 331 10.05 -9.85 5.78
CA LEU A 331 10.46 -9.48 7.13
C LEU A 331 11.23 -10.62 7.82
N CYS A 332 10.76 -11.86 7.67
CA CYS A 332 11.43 -13.05 8.16
C CYS A 332 12.83 -13.20 7.54
N GLY A 333 12.97 -12.98 6.24
CA GLY A 333 14.26 -13.00 5.55
C GLY A 333 15.25 -11.98 6.12
N ILE A 334 14.79 -10.75 6.34
CA ILE A 334 15.60 -9.66 6.92
C ILE A 334 16.07 -10.02 8.33
N GLY A 335 15.19 -10.55 9.19
CA GLY A 335 15.57 -10.97 10.53
C GLY A 335 16.52 -12.16 10.56
N VAL A 336 16.35 -13.12 9.65
CA VAL A 336 17.30 -14.24 9.46
C VAL A 336 18.66 -13.73 9.00
N PHE A 337 18.70 -12.72 8.14
CA PHE A 337 19.96 -12.12 7.72
C PHE A 337 20.69 -11.43 8.87
N PHE A 338 19.99 -10.58 9.62
CA PHE A 338 20.59 -9.92 10.77
C PHE A 338 21.06 -10.92 11.84
N SER A 339 20.31 -11.99 12.10
CA SER A 339 20.69 -13.02 13.08
C SER A 339 21.92 -13.85 12.65
N SER A 340 22.34 -13.79 11.39
CA SER A 340 23.54 -14.51 10.94
C SER A 340 24.85 -13.91 11.47
N PHE A 341 24.87 -12.60 11.77
CA PHE A 341 26.06 -11.89 12.23
C PHE A 341 25.87 -11.03 13.49
N LEU A 342 24.64 -10.68 13.87
CA LEU A 342 24.32 -9.90 15.06
C LEU A 342 23.88 -10.77 16.23
N SER A 343 23.94 -10.22 17.44
CA SER A 343 23.30 -10.81 18.62
C SER A 343 21.77 -10.68 18.53
N PHE A 344 21.04 -11.52 19.25
CA PHE A 344 19.58 -11.51 19.26
C PHE A 344 18.96 -10.11 19.49
N PRO A 345 19.35 -9.33 20.52
CA PRO A 345 18.76 -8.01 20.75
C PRO A 345 19.00 -7.02 19.61
N VAL A 346 20.21 -7.04 19.03
CA VAL A 346 20.59 -6.10 17.95
C VAL A 346 19.91 -6.51 16.65
N ALA A 347 19.78 -7.80 16.36
CA ALA A 347 19.03 -8.31 15.22
C ALA A 347 17.55 -7.92 15.28
N CYS A 348 16.92 -8.05 16.46
CA CYS A 348 15.55 -7.60 16.70
C CYS A 348 15.38 -6.10 16.42
N LEU A 349 16.27 -5.27 16.98
CA LEU A 349 16.22 -3.81 16.81
C LEU A 349 16.39 -3.43 15.33
N MET A 350 17.31 -4.08 14.62
CA MET A 350 17.54 -3.77 13.21
C MET A 350 16.41 -4.21 12.30
N THR A 351 15.84 -5.39 12.56
CA THR A 351 14.67 -5.86 11.82
C THR A 351 13.46 -4.96 12.08
N LEU A 352 13.25 -4.51 13.33
CA LEU A 352 12.20 -3.56 13.70
C LEU A 352 12.40 -2.20 13.02
N PHE A 353 13.64 -1.70 12.97
CA PHE A 353 13.96 -0.46 12.26
C PHE A 353 13.62 -0.55 10.77
N VAL A 354 14.02 -1.64 10.10
CA VAL A 354 13.70 -1.86 8.68
C VAL A 354 12.18 -2.00 8.47
N PHE A 355 11.47 -2.66 9.38
CA PHE A 355 10.01 -2.74 9.33
C PHE A 355 9.34 -1.36 9.45
N GLY A 356 9.77 -0.55 10.42
CA GLY A 356 9.24 0.80 10.61
C GLY A 356 9.53 1.72 9.44
N ALA A 357 10.78 1.74 8.96
CA ALA A 357 11.20 2.54 7.81
C ALA A 357 10.52 2.07 6.51
N GLY A 358 10.42 0.75 6.30
CA GLY A 358 9.74 0.16 5.16
C GLY A 358 8.23 0.42 5.12
N SER A 359 7.58 0.49 6.28
CA SER A 359 6.16 0.84 6.40
C SER A 359 5.86 2.30 6.04
N HIS A 360 6.88 3.15 5.96
CA HIS A 360 6.78 4.57 5.60
C HIS A 360 7.64 4.93 4.38
N ALA A 361 8.11 3.93 3.61
CA ALA A 361 9.05 4.13 2.51
C ALA A 361 8.46 4.98 1.38
N GLY A 362 7.17 4.82 1.04
CA GLY A 362 6.49 5.68 0.06
C GLY A 362 6.46 7.15 0.48
N TYR A 363 6.11 7.43 1.74
CA TYR A 363 6.13 8.79 2.25
C TYR A 363 7.54 9.40 2.24
N LEU A 364 8.55 8.60 2.63
CA LEU A 364 9.93 9.04 2.62
C LEU A 364 10.47 9.28 1.20
N SER A 365 10.06 8.46 0.23
CA SER A 365 10.41 8.67 -1.19
C SER A 365 9.69 9.87 -1.80
N ASP A 366 8.43 10.13 -1.45
CA ASP A 366 7.71 11.34 -1.83
C ASP A 366 8.34 12.61 -1.24
N MET A 367 8.81 12.55 0.00
CA MET A 367 9.54 13.66 0.63
C MET A 367 10.84 13.99 -0.09
N LEU A 368 11.58 12.97 -0.53
CA LEU A 368 12.84 13.12 -1.23
C LEU A 368 12.65 13.57 -2.69
N SER A 369 11.54 13.18 -3.34
CA SER A 369 11.26 13.55 -4.74
C SER A 369 10.66 14.95 -4.88
N ARG A 370 9.85 15.40 -3.92
CA ARG A 370 9.19 16.71 -3.95
C ARG A 370 10.11 17.88 -3.56
N ARG A 371 11.27 17.61 -2.97
CA ARG A 371 12.24 18.63 -2.54
C ARG A 371 13.59 18.41 -3.22
N GLY A 372 13.98 19.36 -4.06
CA GLY A 372 15.39 19.58 -4.42
C GLY A 372 16.21 20.21 -3.30
N GLU A 373 15.65 20.34 -2.10
CA GLU A 373 16.26 20.94 -0.90
C GLU A 373 16.74 19.85 0.06
N LEU A 374 17.73 20.19 0.89
CA LEU A 374 18.28 19.31 1.90
C LEU A 374 17.18 18.91 2.92
N PRO A 375 17.14 17.67 3.44
CA PRO A 375 16.25 17.33 4.54
C PRO A 375 16.40 18.32 5.71
N ARG A 376 15.29 18.85 6.23
CA ARG A 376 15.27 19.90 7.28
C ARG A 376 16.16 19.63 8.49
N PHE A 377 16.35 18.36 8.84
CA PHE A 377 17.21 17.96 9.97
C PHE A 377 18.71 18.15 9.67
N LEU A 378 19.11 18.20 8.40
CA LEU A 378 20.49 18.47 7.97
C LEU A 378 20.75 19.95 7.74
N GLU A 379 19.70 20.75 7.48
CA GLU A 379 19.82 22.21 7.32
C GLU A 379 20.41 22.88 8.58
N SER A 380 20.16 22.30 9.76
CA SER A 380 20.75 22.77 11.02
C SER A 380 22.22 22.42 11.22
N PHE A 381 22.76 21.46 10.46
CA PHE A 381 24.16 21.01 10.60
C PHE A 381 25.09 21.60 9.53
N VAL A 382 24.55 22.08 8.41
CA VAL A 382 25.35 22.60 7.29
C VAL A 382 24.80 23.94 6.85
N GLU A 383 25.52 25.01 7.17
CA GLU A 383 25.24 26.36 6.69
C GLU A 383 25.67 26.47 5.22
N ASN A 384 24.70 26.71 4.31
CA ASN A 384 24.92 26.82 2.85
C ASN A 384 25.71 25.66 2.21
N PRO A 385 25.17 24.43 2.19
CA PRO A 385 25.82 23.31 1.52
C PRO A 385 26.00 23.57 0.01
N PRO A 386 27.16 23.20 -0.59
CA PRO A 386 27.31 23.25 -2.04
C PRO A 386 26.26 22.37 -2.72
N GLU A 387 25.67 22.84 -3.83
CA GLU A 387 24.59 22.13 -4.56
C GLU A 387 24.96 20.68 -4.91
N THR A 388 26.24 20.43 -5.21
CA THR A 388 26.77 19.09 -5.48
C THR A 388 26.65 18.16 -4.28
N ALA A 389 26.96 18.63 -3.06
CA ALA A 389 26.84 17.87 -1.83
C ALA A 389 25.37 17.52 -1.52
N VAL A 390 24.45 18.48 -1.69
CA VAL A 390 23.00 18.26 -1.55
C VAL A 390 22.52 17.17 -2.51
N SER A 391 22.95 17.24 -3.78
CA SER A 391 22.57 16.25 -4.79
C SER A 391 23.07 14.84 -4.47
N VAL A 392 24.29 14.71 -3.91
CA VAL A 392 24.87 13.42 -3.52
C VAL A 392 24.13 12.85 -2.32
N ILE A 393 23.84 13.69 -1.31
CA ILE A 393 23.08 13.28 -0.12
C ILE A 393 21.67 12.83 -0.52
N ASN A 394 20.97 13.58 -1.37
CA ASN A 394 19.63 13.23 -1.82
C ASN A 394 19.63 11.94 -2.66
N LYS A 395 20.62 11.74 -3.53
CA LYS A 395 20.78 10.48 -4.28
C LYS A 395 21.07 9.29 -3.35
N ALA A 396 21.92 9.48 -2.33
CA ALA A 396 22.23 8.44 -1.35
C ALA A 396 21.00 8.09 -0.49
N ALA A 397 20.26 9.10 -0.03
CA ALA A 397 19.01 8.92 0.69
C ALA A 397 17.95 8.21 -0.17
N ALA A 398 17.77 8.63 -1.42
CA ALA A 398 16.85 7.99 -2.35
C ALA A 398 17.26 6.53 -2.64
N ALA A 399 18.54 6.26 -2.84
CA ALA A 399 19.05 4.89 -3.00
C ALA A 399 18.77 4.04 -1.77
N PHE A 400 19.00 4.56 -0.56
CA PHE A 400 18.68 3.87 0.69
C PHE A 400 17.19 3.55 0.81
N VAL A 401 16.31 4.52 0.55
CA VAL A 401 14.85 4.33 0.62
C VAL A 401 14.37 3.32 -0.43
N ASN A 402 14.94 3.36 -1.64
CA ASN A 402 14.64 2.39 -2.68
C ASN A 402 15.08 0.96 -2.34
N CYS A 403 16.10 0.80 -1.47
CA CYS A 403 16.48 -0.50 -0.94
C CYS A 403 15.52 -1.03 0.14
N LEU A 404 14.75 -0.16 0.81
CA LEU A 404 13.81 -0.59 1.83
C LEU A 404 12.62 -1.35 1.22
N PRO A 405 12.10 -2.37 1.91
CA PRO A 405 10.86 -3.00 1.50
C PRO A 405 9.70 -2.00 1.64
N HIS A 406 9.01 -1.71 0.53
CA HIS A 406 7.88 -0.78 0.51
C HIS A 406 6.60 -1.48 1.01
N PHE A 407 6.53 -1.75 2.32
CA PHE A 407 5.41 -2.45 2.94
C PHE A 407 4.10 -1.66 2.84
N ASP A 408 4.18 -0.33 2.75
CA ASP A 408 3.07 0.57 2.47
C ASP A 408 2.35 0.24 1.16
N ARG A 409 3.08 -0.14 0.11
CA ARG A 409 2.52 -0.49 -1.21
C ARG A 409 1.88 -1.88 -1.25
N ILE A 410 2.31 -2.78 -0.36
CA ILE A 410 1.84 -4.17 -0.29
C ILE A 410 0.68 -4.32 0.69
N ASN A 411 0.48 -3.34 1.59
CA ASN A 411 -0.52 -3.38 2.63
C ASN A 411 -1.95 -3.46 2.06
N PRO A 412 -2.69 -4.56 2.29
CA PRO A 412 -4.01 -4.77 1.69
C PRO A 412 -5.15 -4.16 2.53
N VAL A 413 -4.88 -3.60 3.71
CA VAL A 413 -5.92 -3.18 4.66
C VAL A 413 -6.91 -2.20 4.02
N LEU A 414 -6.41 -1.11 3.44
CA LEU A 414 -7.27 -0.12 2.78
C LEU A 414 -7.97 -0.70 1.55
N HIS A 415 -7.31 -1.59 0.80
CA HIS A 415 -7.94 -2.27 -0.34
C HIS A 415 -9.12 -3.14 0.10
N ILE A 416 -9.02 -3.82 1.23
CA ILE A 416 -10.08 -4.67 1.76
C ILE A 416 -11.23 -3.82 2.33
N ILE A 417 -10.94 -2.73 3.04
CA ILE A 417 -11.98 -1.88 3.66
C ILE A 417 -12.75 -1.07 2.61
N ASP A 418 -12.03 -0.45 1.67
CA ASP A 418 -12.64 0.32 0.59
C ASP A 418 -13.32 -0.59 -0.46
N GLY A 419 -13.11 -1.91 -0.35
CA GLY A 419 -13.58 -2.88 -1.33
C GLY A 419 -12.94 -2.68 -2.69
N ARG A 420 -11.67 -2.26 -2.74
CA ARG A 420 -10.88 -2.13 -3.97
C ARG A 420 -10.31 -3.49 -4.38
N TYR A 421 -10.43 -3.82 -5.66
CA TYR A 421 -9.90 -5.05 -6.22
C TYR A 421 -8.37 -5.04 -6.22
N ILE A 422 -7.78 -6.11 -5.71
CA ILE A 422 -6.33 -6.36 -5.72
C ILE A 422 -6.02 -7.09 -7.03
N GLU A 423 -5.26 -6.41 -7.90
CA GLU A 423 -4.85 -6.97 -9.18
C GLU A 423 -3.94 -8.18 -9.00
N TRP A 424 -4.06 -9.14 -9.92
CA TRP A 424 -3.18 -10.30 -9.94
C TRP A 424 -1.73 -9.91 -10.24
N GLU A 425 -1.54 -8.84 -11.01
CA GLU A 425 -0.23 -8.25 -11.27
C GLU A 425 0.42 -7.76 -9.99
N THR A 426 -0.33 -7.13 -9.08
CA THR A 426 0.19 -6.69 -7.77
C THR A 426 0.67 -7.87 -6.94
N LEU A 427 -0.06 -8.99 -6.94
CA LEU A 427 0.35 -10.23 -6.28
C LEU A 427 1.62 -10.84 -6.89
N LEU A 428 1.67 -10.90 -8.22
CA LEU A 428 2.82 -11.43 -8.94
C LEU A 428 4.05 -10.54 -8.75
N PHE A 429 3.88 -9.22 -8.79
CA PHE A 429 4.95 -8.25 -8.55
C PHE A 429 5.43 -8.32 -7.10
N ALA A 430 4.52 -8.31 -6.12
CA ALA A 430 4.85 -8.45 -4.70
C ALA A 430 5.56 -9.79 -4.43
N GLY A 431 5.10 -10.88 -5.04
CA GLY A 431 5.77 -12.18 -4.95
C GLY A 431 7.15 -12.17 -5.62
N ALA A 432 7.24 -11.76 -6.88
CA ALA A 432 8.46 -11.86 -7.68
C ALA A 432 9.56 -10.88 -7.26
N VAL A 433 9.22 -9.61 -7.03
CA VAL A 433 10.21 -8.57 -6.69
C VAL A 433 10.66 -8.71 -5.24
N VAL A 434 9.73 -8.96 -4.32
CA VAL A 434 10.02 -8.90 -2.88
C VAL A 434 10.55 -10.24 -2.37
N ILE A 435 10.00 -11.37 -2.83
CA ILE A 435 10.55 -12.71 -2.51
C ILE A 435 11.74 -13.04 -3.43
N GLY A 436 11.76 -12.62 -4.69
CA GLY A 436 12.82 -13.01 -5.61
C GLY A 436 14.12 -12.23 -5.41
N ILE A 437 14.08 -10.91 -5.33
CA ILE A 437 15.28 -10.07 -5.36
C ILE A 437 15.79 -9.78 -3.94
N GLN A 438 14.90 -9.34 -3.05
CA GLN A 438 15.29 -8.94 -1.70
C GLN A 438 15.61 -10.18 -0.84
N LEU A 439 14.77 -11.21 -0.86
CA LEU A 439 15.04 -12.43 -0.10
C LEU A 439 16.29 -13.16 -0.62
N ALA A 440 16.47 -13.31 -1.93
CA ALA A 440 17.63 -14.01 -2.47
C ALA A 440 18.93 -13.24 -2.16
N ALA A 441 18.93 -11.92 -2.26
CA ALA A 441 20.08 -11.10 -1.88
C ALA A 441 20.38 -11.21 -0.38
N VAL A 442 19.36 -11.09 0.47
CA VAL A 442 19.47 -11.15 1.93
C VAL A 442 19.94 -12.54 2.41
N LEU A 443 19.39 -13.62 1.83
CA LEU A 443 19.80 -14.99 2.13
C LEU A 443 21.16 -15.36 1.53
N ALA A 444 21.51 -14.84 0.36
CA ALA A 444 22.82 -15.06 -0.26
C ALA A 444 23.92 -14.35 0.53
N ILE A 445 23.72 -13.08 0.90
CA ILE A 445 24.69 -12.32 1.68
C ILE A 445 24.82 -12.92 3.08
N GLY A 446 23.71 -13.26 3.76
CA GLY A 446 23.74 -13.98 5.04
C GLY A 446 24.45 -15.33 4.94
N GLY A 447 24.23 -16.07 3.85
CA GLY A 447 24.92 -17.32 3.55
C GLY A 447 26.43 -17.15 3.34
N VAL A 448 26.86 -16.06 2.68
CA VAL A 448 28.29 -15.72 2.49
C VAL A 448 28.93 -15.31 3.81
N PHE A 449 28.26 -14.51 4.65
CA PHE A 449 28.76 -14.19 5.98
C PHE A 449 28.91 -15.43 6.85
N LEU A 450 27.90 -16.31 6.85
CA LEU A 450 27.98 -17.60 7.53
C LEU A 450 29.11 -18.46 6.97
N ALA A 451 29.36 -18.45 5.66
CA ALA A 451 30.45 -19.19 5.02
C ALA A 451 31.84 -18.68 5.46
N LYS A 452 31.99 -17.36 5.58
CA LYS A 452 33.24 -16.69 5.98
C LYS A 452 33.47 -16.65 7.49
N LYS A 453 32.44 -16.87 8.31
CA LYS A 453 32.58 -16.95 9.76
C LYS A 453 33.35 -18.22 10.12
N GLU A 454 34.56 -18.07 10.66
CA GLU A 454 35.36 -19.17 11.21
C GLU A 454 34.70 -19.66 12.51
N ILE A 455 33.72 -20.56 12.39
CA ILE A 455 32.96 -21.11 13.53
C ILE A 455 33.84 -22.07 14.38
N ALA A 456 35.08 -22.34 13.98
CA ALA A 456 35.98 -23.24 14.70
C ALA A 456 37.41 -22.68 14.74
N ARG A 457 37.62 -21.55 15.42
CA ARG A 457 38.95 -21.28 15.99
C ARG A 457 39.00 -21.92 17.37
N VAL A 458 39.80 -22.97 17.49
CA VAL A 458 40.26 -23.46 18.80
C VAL A 458 41.05 -22.30 19.39
N THR A 459 40.46 -21.57 20.34
CA THR A 459 41.25 -20.82 21.31
C THR A 459 41.99 -21.86 22.14
N VAL A 460 43.24 -22.12 21.73
CA VAL A 460 44.22 -22.88 22.51
C VAL A 460 44.61 -22.04 23.72
#